data_AF-A0A3D4ZUY2-F1
#
_entry.id   AF-A0A3D4ZUY2-F1
#
_cell.length_a   1.000
_cell.length_b   1.000
_cell.length_c   1.000
_cell.angle_alpha   90.00
_cell.angle_beta   90.00
_cell.angle_gamma   90.00
#
_symmetry.space_group_name_H-M   'P 1'
#
loop_
_entity.id
_entity.type
_entity.pdbx_description
1 polymer ?
#
loop_
_entity_poly.entity_id
_entity_poly.type
_entity_poly.pdbx_seq_one_letter_code
_entity_poly.pdbx_strand_id
1 'polypeptide(L)'
;MLGIAGTKSVRDRPALSCALQAEVLSPTMVKHPARLPIERASTMKAVCLVSILSLGLVARVLAAPSIVEQVAEGVTVVRDDAGNWGGMTHGMTHMNTADYTARKVLDLSSVPVAVWEAATEMRLSLYFMVHDYSWHDLPEVNGLDEAYEITVNGHPHRFRTDNGAPVYWDGQPPAMAWYDFPISREQLHRGLNEILIHKAPGPKSDDYLYLGIDNTVTGGNSAVAFDGTSWTQDKLTVPGGTGEYMVRLYLYQTDTGFTVRYTPGDAPALDDPIQLVRYVGAHGAATTQAGIQLQPGQALRMEWSHEYLDATAPLQATATVSGAAEIAWLDDEDTPTGAVTGEGALTLSTPGSLRPGGLIVRPVDNPVTISNVTVSGNRSYHPRSVPLNMCPQISPPACGTMPPTRSPVCRVREGSLTLDNGLLRARFETGQRLRLVSLTNTITRTQMVRQPDSVWLFWVMVGEKAYAGSRDFDLASITPTEAGFTAELLLGEPALRAVLRATMEGEGLRLGLELFNAGADPVDFKLSFPHLAGLGVSEQPAEDYYFFPWGGGVFSDSPAIIRRGYGDHEALYQVMDLYS
;
A
#
# COMPACT_ATOMS: atom_id res chain seq x y z
N MET A 1 -0.89 -49.72 16.77
CA MET A 1 -0.42 -51.10 16.51
C MET A 1 0.66 -51.05 15.43
N LEU A 2 1.86 -51.57 15.76
CA LEU A 2 3.03 -51.95 14.92
C LEU A 2 3.58 -50.90 13.92
N GLY A 3 4.81 -50.35 13.99
CA GLY A 3 6.13 -50.85 14.43
C GLY A 3 6.86 -51.47 13.23
N ILE A 4 7.98 -50.93 12.69
CA ILE A 4 9.38 -51.15 13.12
C ILE A 4 10.39 -50.22 12.36
N ALA A 5 11.30 -49.61 13.14
CA ALA A 5 12.73 -49.23 12.98
C ALA A 5 13.42 -48.81 11.64
N GLY A 6 13.89 -47.54 11.59
CA GLY A 6 15.31 -47.08 11.71
C GLY A 6 16.40 -47.47 10.67
N THR A 7 17.05 -46.47 10.04
CA THR A 7 18.50 -46.12 10.23
C THR A 7 19.03 -45.01 9.28
N LYS A 8 19.80 -44.07 9.88
CA LYS A 8 20.97 -43.25 9.45
C LYS A 8 21.12 -42.59 8.05
N SER A 9 21.18 -41.26 8.11
CA SER A 9 22.08 -40.27 7.43
C SER A 9 23.30 -40.78 6.65
N VAL A 10 23.45 -40.29 5.40
CA VAL A 10 24.70 -39.77 4.80
C VAL A 10 24.34 -38.65 3.79
N ARG A 11 25.06 -37.52 3.89
CA ARG A 11 25.10 -36.39 2.92
C ARG A 11 25.78 -36.85 1.64
N ASP A 12 25.28 -36.44 0.47
CA ASP A 12 26.14 -35.94 -0.60
C ASP A 12 25.39 -35.16 -1.69
N ARG A 13 26.08 -34.13 -2.16
CA ARG A 13 25.79 -33.05 -3.13
C ARG A 13 25.69 -33.61 -4.59
N PRO A 14 25.32 -32.83 -5.65
CA PRO A 14 25.87 -31.49 -5.90
C PRO A 14 25.04 -30.43 -6.66
N ALA A 15 25.60 -29.22 -6.55
CA ALA A 15 25.30 -27.99 -7.24
C ALA A 15 25.67 -28.04 -8.73
N LEU A 16 24.83 -27.40 -9.55
CA LEU A 16 25.10 -27.09 -10.95
C LEU A 16 25.79 -25.72 -11.04
N SER A 17 27.06 -25.73 -11.45
CA SER A 17 27.82 -24.59 -11.94
C SER A 17 27.97 -24.74 -13.44
N CYS A 18 27.59 -23.72 -14.21
CA CYS A 18 27.72 -23.70 -15.66
C CYS A 18 28.85 -22.72 -16.02
N ALA A 19 29.97 -23.26 -16.49
CA ALA A 19 31.09 -22.52 -17.04
C ALA A 19 31.07 -22.64 -18.57
N LEU A 20 31.14 -21.52 -19.28
CA LEU A 20 31.28 -21.46 -20.73
C LEU A 20 32.76 -21.19 -21.07
N GLN A 21 33.37 -22.17 -21.74
CA GLN A 21 34.74 -22.14 -22.27
C GLN A 21 34.82 -21.33 -23.57
N ALA A 22 35.90 -20.57 -23.70
CA ALA A 22 36.33 -19.89 -24.91
C ALA A 22 37.16 -20.84 -25.80
N GLU A 23 36.86 -20.87 -27.11
CA GLU A 23 37.68 -21.55 -28.12
C GLU A 23 38.60 -20.56 -28.86
N VAL A 24 39.84 -21.01 -29.03
CA VAL A 24 40.97 -20.35 -29.67
C VAL A 24 41.11 -20.90 -31.10
N LEU A 25 41.27 -20.03 -32.09
CA LEU A 25 41.82 -20.41 -33.40
C LEU A 25 42.81 -19.35 -33.89
N SER A 26 44.05 -19.80 -34.15
CA SER A 26 45.06 -19.13 -34.98
C SER A 26 45.02 -19.69 -36.41
N PRO A 27 45.53 -18.99 -37.45
CA PRO A 27 46.89 -19.31 -37.93
C PRO A 27 47.73 -18.17 -38.61
N THR A 28 49.04 -18.21 -38.34
CA THR A 28 50.25 -18.13 -39.20
C THR A 28 50.37 -17.30 -40.52
N MET A 29 51.24 -16.27 -40.46
CA MET A 29 52.34 -15.74 -41.34
C MET A 29 52.42 -15.78 -42.91
N VAL A 30 52.64 -14.56 -43.47
CA VAL A 30 53.74 -14.01 -44.34
C VAL A 30 53.82 -14.27 -45.88
N LYS A 31 53.76 -13.18 -46.70
CA LYS A 31 54.82 -12.63 -47.61
C LYS A 31 54.36 -11.40 -48.46
N HIS A 32 55.21 -10.37 -48.54
CA HIS A 32 55.19 -9.13 -49.37
C HIS A 32 55.76 -9.36 -50.81
N PRO A 33 55.98 -8.37 -51.74
CA PRO A 33 55.55 -6.94 -51.88
C PRO A 33 55.13 -6.51 -53.33
N ALA A 34 54.66 -5.27 -53.53
CA ALA A 34 54.85 -4.51 -54.80
C ALA A 34 54.77 -2.97 -54.60
N ARG A 35 55.49 -2.25 -55.47
CA ARG A 35 55.97 -0.84 -55.37
C ARG A 35 55.01 0.25 -55.93
N LEU A 36 55.06 1.42 -55.26
CA LEU A 36 54.96 2.87 -55.65
C LEU A 36 54.84 3.28 -57.15
N PRO A 37 54.26 4.48 -57.51
CA PRO A 37 54.77 5.84 -57.18
C PRO A 37 53.70 6.92 -56.81
N ILE A 38 53.95 7.81 -55.84
CA ILE A 38 54.49 9.22 -55.88
C ILE A 38 53.68 10.23 -56.74
N GLU A 39 53.20 11.28 -56.05
CA GLU A 39 52.89 12.69 -56.44
C GLU A 39 51.54 13.12 -55.83
N ARG A 40 51.29 14.24 -55.14
CA ARG A 40 51.99 15.51 -54.83
C ARG A 40 51.44 16.08 -53.52
N ALA A 41 52.32 16.69 -52.73
CA ALA A 41 51.97 17.56 -51.61
C ALA A 41 51.63 18.98 -52.11
N SER A 42 50.59 19.64 -51.55
CA SER A 42 50.56 21.10 -51.27
C SER A 42 49.15 21.68 -50.98
N THR A 43 48.42 21.17 -49.98
CA THR A 43 47.25 21.90 -49.41
C THR A 43 46.98 21.44 -47.98
N MET A 44 47.94 21.60 -47.08
CA MET A 44 47.82 21.07 -45.72
C MET A 44 48.39 22.03 -44.67
N LYS A 45 47.97 23.29 -44.68
CA LYS A 45 48.21 24.24 -43.55
C LYS A 45 47.06 25.20 -43.23
N ALA A 46 46.02 25.32 -44.06
CA ALA A 46 44.88 26.22 -43.79
C ALA A 46 43.59 25.50 -43.34
N VAL A 47 43.50 24.17 -43.49
CA VAL A 47 42.31 23.39 -43.09
C VAL A 47 42.42 22.86 -41.64
N CYS A 48 43.63 22.67 -41.10
CA CYS A 48 43.80 22.15 -39.75
C CYS A 48 43.48 23.16 -38.63
N LEU A 49 43.56 24.48 -38.86
CA LEU A 49 43.30 25.47 -37.81
C LEU A 49 41.80 25.74 -37.59
N VAL A 50 40.97 25.56 -38.63
CA VAL A 50 39.51 25.66 -38.53
C VAL A 50 38.91 24.36 -37.99
N SER A 51 39.54 23.20 -38.23
CA SER A 51 39.15 21.93 -37.64
C SER A 51 39.52 21.81 -36.15
N ILE A 52 40.63 22.40 -35.68
CA ILE A 52 41.03 22.31 -34.25
C ILE A 52 40.21 23.24 -33.35
N LEU A 53 39.60 24.30 -33.89
CA LEU A 53 38.62 25.14 -33.18
C LEU A 53 37.16 24.66 -33.33
N SER A 54 36.89 23.63 -34.15
CA SER A 54 35.57 22.98 -34.28
C SER A 54 35.51 21.55 -33.72
N LEU A 55 36.64 21.00 -33.24
CA LEU A 55 36.72 19.73 -32.51
C LEU A 55 36.79 19.87 -30.98
N GLY A 56 36.72 21.10 -30.46
CA GLY A 56 36.52 21.38 -29.02
C GLY A 56 35.06 21.61 -28.60
N LEU A 57 34.10 21.43 -29.53
CA LEU A 57 32.68 21.79 -29.34
C LEU A 57 31.68 20.65 -29.62
N VAL A 58 32.15 19.40 -29.74
CA VAL A 58 31.31 18.21 -29.95
C VAL A 58 31.94 17.07 -29.12
N ALA A 59 31.68 16.95 -27.83
CA ALA A 59 30.41 16.52 -27.28
C ALA A 59 30.15 17.18 -25.91
N ARG A 60 29.48 18.34 -25.91
CA ARG A 60 28.47 18.50 -24.87
C ARG A 60 27.34 17.58 -25.31
N VAL A 61 27.28 16.37 -24.75
CA VAL A 61 26.02 15.63 -24.73
C VAL A 61 25.01 16.62 -24.17
N LEU A 62 24.14 17.14 -25.04
CA LEU A 62 23.15 18.12 -24.63
C LEU A 62 22.27 17.39 -23.62
N ALA A 63 22.42 17.76 -22.35
CA ALA A 63 21.50 17.34 -21.29
C ALA A 63 20.08 17.55 -21.82
N ALA A 64 19.24 16.53 -21.67
CA ALA A 64 17.82 16.69 -21.97
C ALA A 64 17.28 17.81 -21.07
N PRO A 65 16.44 18.72 -21.59
CA PRO A 65 15.83 19.75 -20.74
C PRO A 65 15.06 19.08 -19.61
N SER A 66 15.32 19.48 -18.36
CA SER A 66 14.61 18.93 -17.23
C SER A 66 13.14 19.34 -17.21
N ILE A 67 12.31 18.46 -16.67
CA ILE A 67 10.88 18.70 -16.49
C ILE A 67 10.72 19.68 -15.33
N VAL A 68 10.07 20.81 -15.59
CA VAL A 68 9.69 21.81 -14.59
C VAL A 68 8.18 21.78 -14.44
N GLU A 69 7.69 21.45 -13.25
CA GLU A 69 6.26 21.36 -12.98
C GLU A 69 5.90 21.97 -11.63
N GLN A 70 4.73 22.59 -11.56
CA GLN A 70 4.17 23.05 -10.31
C GLN A 70 3.39 21.90 -9.68
N VAL A 71 3.83 21.40 -8.53
CA VAL A 71 3.22 20.25 -7.82
C VAL A 71 2.19 20.68 -6.77
N ALA A 72 2.27 21.93 -6.33
CA ALA A 72 1.29 22.57 -5.48
C ALA A 72 1.36 24.09 -5.62
N GLU A 73 0.38 24.80 -5.06
CA GLU A 73 0.48 26.25 -4.91
C GLU A 73 1.77 26.61 -4.17
N GLY A 74 2.61 27.45 -4.79
CA GLY A 74 3.89 27.87 -4.23
C GLY A 74 5.00 26.80 -4.18
N VAL A 75 4.84 25.64 -4.84
CA VAL A 75 5.88 24.60 -4.89
C VAL A 75 6.11 24.12 -6.32
N THR A 76 7.34 24.30 -6.81
CA THR A 76 7.79 23.85 -8.13
C THR A 76 8.86 22.79 -7.99
N VAL A 77 8.81 21.73 -8.80
CA VAL A 77 9.87 20.71 -8.85
C VAL A 77 10.55 20.71 -10.21
N VAL A 78 11.85 20.41 -10.20
CA VAL A 78 12.66 20.13 -11.37
C VAL A 78 13.16 18.69 -11.28
N ARG A 79 12.86 17.87 -12.29
CA ARG A 79 13.15 16.43 -12.30
C ARG A 79 13.34 15.88 -13.72
N ASP A 80 13.87 14.66 -13.82
CA ASP A 80 13.86 13.88 -15.07
C ASP A 80 13.29 12.46 -14.90
N ASP A 81 13.09 11.99 -13.66
CA ASP A 81 12.49 10.70 -13.36
C ASP A 81 10.95 10.77 -13.39
N ALA A 82 10.26 9.64 -13.55
CA ALA A 82 8.80 9.54 -13.47
C ALA A 82 8.29 9.07 -12.08
N GLY A 83 9.19 8.83 -11.13
CA GLY A 83 8.87 8.33 -9.80
C GLY A 83 8.75 6.81 -9.70
N ASN A 84 9.14 6.06 -10.73
CA ASN A 84 9.00 4.60 -10.79
C ASN A 84 10.32 3.90 -10.48
N TRP A 85 10.60 3.67 -9.20
CA TRP A 85 11.82 3.00 -8.78
C TRP A 85 11.94 1.59 -9.40
N GLY A 86 13.10 1.31 -10.00
CA GLY A 86 13.40 0.08 -10.73
C GLY A 86 13.68 -1.18 -9.89
N GLY A 87 13.54 -1.09 -8.57
CA GLY A 87 13.76 -2.21 -7.65
C GLY A 87 15.23 -2.49 -7.30
N MET A 88 15.44 -3.55 -6.52
CA MET A 88 16.71 -3.84 -5.81
C MET A 88 17.90 -4.20 -6.71
N THR A 89 17.67 -4.72 -7.92
CA THR A 89 18.76 -5.24 -8.76
C THR A 89 19.30 -4.19 -9.73
N HIS A 90 18.44 -3.67 -10.62
CA HIS A 90 18.84 -2.72 -11.67
C HIS A 90 18.42 -1.27 -11.34
N GLY A 91 17.59 -1.09 -10.32
CA GLY A 91 17.03 0.20 -9.93
C GLY A 91 17.82 0.96 -8.87
N MET A 92 19.07 0.58 -8.56
CA MET A 92 19.90 1.31 -7.59
C MET A 92 21.41 1.21 -7.84
N THR A 93 22.14 2.27 -7.50
CA THR A 93 23.61 2.23 -7.39
C THR A 93 24.05 1.38 -6.20
N HIS A 94 25.31 0.98 -6.15
CA HIS A 94 25.88 0.19 -5.04
C HIS A 94 27.21 0.83 -4.60
N MET A 95 27.15 2.09 -4.15
CA MET A 95 28.35 2.90 -3.91
C MET A 95 28.95 2.56 -2.54
N ASN A 96 30.08 1.85 -2.54
CA ASN A 96 30.82 1.49 -1.32
C ASN A 96 32.19 2.18 -1.22
N THR A 97 32.63 2.87 -2.27
CA THR A 97 33.90 3.62 -2.29
C THR A 97 33.66 5.05 -2.79
N ALA A 98 34.63 5.94 -2.54
CA ALA A 98 34.57 7.31 -3.04
C ALA A 98 34.72 7.40 -4.57
N ASP A 99 35.33 6.39 -5.20
CA ASP A 99 35.52 6.36 -6.66
C ASP A 99 34.20 6.06 -7.39
N TYR A 100 33.30 5.28 -6.79
CA TYR A 100 31.98 5.05 -7.37
C TYR A 100 31.11 6.31 -7.17
N THR A 101 31.07 7.14 -8.22
CA THR A 101 30.37 8.43 -8.23
C THR A 101 29.19 8.44 -9.20
N ALA A 102 28.02 8.83 -8.70
CA ALA A 102 26.87 9.17 -9.51
C ALA A 102 26.88 10.67 -9.85
N ARG A 103 26.59 11.01 -11.11
CA ARG A 103 26.37 12.37 -11.58
C ARG A 103 24.95 12.53 -12.10
N LYS A 104 24.31 13.60 -11.67
CA LYS A 104 23.05 14.11 -12.18
C LYS A 104 23.24 15.52 -12.72
N VAL A 105 22.62 15.84 -13.85
CA VAL A 105 22.49 17.21 -14.34
C VAL A 105 21.02 17.61 -14.32
N LEU A 106 20.67 18.70 -13.64
CA LEU A 106 19.32 19.29 -13.70
C LEU A 106 19.38 20.62 -14.45
N ASP A 107 18.57 20.75 -15.51
CA ASP A 107 18.48 21.99 -16.29
C ASP A 107 17.32 22.87 -15.81
N LEU A 108 17.67 23.93 -15.09
CA LEU A 108 16.74 24.91 -14.54
C LEU A 108 16.41 26.05 -15.53
N SER A 109 16.88 25.99 -16.79
CA SER A 109 16.63 27.05 -17.78
C SER A 109 15.15 27.35 -18.00
N SER A 110 14.31 26.31 -17.90
CA SER A 110 12.86 26.40 -18.07
C SER A 110 12.11 26.89 -16.82
N VAL A 111 12.81 27.07 -15.69
CA VAL A 111 12.19 27.64 -14.48
C VAL A 111 11.81 29.10 -14.75
N PRO A 112 10.51 29.47 -14.58
CA PRO A 112 10.08 30.84 -14.77
C PRO A 112 10.84 31.80 -13.86
N VAL A 113 11.20 32.99 -14.38
CA VAL A 113 11.92 34.02 -13.60
C VAL A 113 11.17 34.34 -12.31
N ALA A 114 9.84 34.50 -12.39
CA ALA A 114 9.02 34.80 -11.22
C ALA A 114 9.09 33.70 -10.15
N VAL A 115 9.14 32.42 -10.55
CA VAL A 115 9.31 31.29 -9.62
C VAL A 115 10.69 31.33 -8.99
N TRP A 116 11.73 31.51 -9.81
CA TRP A 116 13.12 31.59 -9.34
C TRP A 116 13.35 32.73 -8.35
N GLU A 117 12.81 33.92 -8.64
CA GLU A 117 12.94 35.09 -7.76
C GLU A 117 12.11 34.99 -6.48
N ALA A 118 10.92 34.37 -6.55
CA ALA A 118 10.05 34.21 -5.39
C ALA A 118 10.43 33.03 -4.49
N ALA A 119 11.27 32.11 -4.95
CA ALA A 119 11.67 30.94 -4.17
C ALA A 119 12.49 31.36 -2.93
N THR A 120 11.96 31.02 -1.76
CA THR A 120 12.55 31.31 -0.45
C THR A 120 13.38 30.15 0.09
N GLU A 121 13.11 28.92 -0.38
CA GLU A 121 13.82 27.71 0.04
C GLU A 121 14.03 26.79 -1.16
N MET A 122 15.20 26.14 -1.20
CA MET A 122 15.57 25.15 -2.22
C MET A 122 15.95 23.84 -1.54
N ARG A 123 15.37 22.74 -1.99
CA ARG A 123 15.71 21.40 -1.47
C ARG A 123 16.11 20.47 -2.58
N LEU A 124 17.29 19.89 -2.46
CA LEU A 124 17.72 18.77 -3.29
C LEU A 124 17.23 17.49 -2.63
N SER A 125 16.38 16.75 -3.33
CA SER A 125 15.77 15.52 -2.83
C SER A 125 16.35 14.32 -3.55
N LEU A 126 16.81 13.33 -2.78
CA LEU A 126 17.33 12.07 -3.29
C LEU A 126 16.39 10.94 -2.85
N TYR A 127 16.01 10.05 -3.78
CA TYR A 127 15.41 8.78 -3.42
C TYR A 127 16.52 7.76 -3.17
N PHE A 128 16.84 7.51 -1.90
CA PHE A 128 18.02 6.73 -1.56
C PHE A 128 17.87 5.99 -0.22
N MET A 129 18.83 5.11 0.06
CA MET A 129 19.02 4.53 1.38
C MET A 129 20.51 4.29 1.66
N VAL A 130 20.84 4.16 2.94
CA VAL A 130 22.15 3.71 3.43
C VAL A 130 22.00 2.30 4.01
N HIS A 131 23.05 1.49 3.94
CA HIS A 131 23.06 0.14 4.50
C HIS A 131 24.39 -0.13 5.20
N ASP A 132 24.32 -0.59 6.44
CA ASP A 132 25.48 -1.10 7.17
C ASP A 132 25.76 -2.53 6.72
N TYR A 133 26.94 -2.77 6.12
CA TYR A 133 27.41 -4.09 5.71
C TYR A 133 28.48 -4.67 6.65
N SER A 134 28.78 -4.00 7.78
CA SER A 134 29.78 -4.43 8.75
C SER A 134 29.49 -5.81 9.35
N TRP A 135 28.21 -6.19 9.44
CA TRP A 135 27.79 -7.53 9.87
C TRP A 135 28.26 -8.66 8.95
N HIS A 136 28.51 -8.35 7.68
CA HIS A 136 29.03 -9.30 6.69
C HIS A 136 30.55 -9.17 6.53
N ASP A 137 31.06 -7.94 6.47
CA ASP A 137 32.44 -7.65 6.07
C ASP A 137 33.43 -7.55 7.24
N LEU A 138 32.96 -7.29 8.47
CA LEU A 138 33.82 -7.08 9.63
C LEU A 138 33.63 -8.17 10.71
N PRO A 139 34.67 -8.45 11.53
CA PRO A 139 34.56 -9.37 12.66
C PRO A 139 33.57 -8.89 13.74
N GLU A 140 33.40 -7.58 13.87
CA GLU A 140 32.47 -6.94 14.82
C GLU A 140 31.67 -5.87 14.08
N VAL A 141 30.34 -5.88 14.26
CA VAL A 141 29.41 -4.88 13.74
C VAL A 141 29.75 -3.52 14.33
N ASN A 142 29.94 -2.51 13.49
CA ASN A 142 30.29 -1.15 13.92
C ASN A 142 29.17 -0.12 13.69
N GLY A 143 28.11 -0.50 12.97
CA GLY A 143 27.00 0.42 12.66
C GLY A 143 27.34 1.42 11.56
N LEU A 144 26.38 2.30 11.26
CA LEU A 144 26.58 3.42 10.35
C LEU A 144 27.53 4.46 10.95
N ASP A 145 28.81 4.40 10.60
CA ASP A 145 29.82 5.31 11.19
C ASP A 145 30.71 6.06 10.17
N GLU A 146 30.39 5.93 8.89
CA GLU A 146 31.06 6.61 7.79
C GLU A 146 30.36 7.91 7.33
N ALA A 147 30.68 8.38 6.13
CA ALA A 147 30.12 9.60 5.55
C ALA A 147 29.92 9.49 4.03
N TYR A 148 29.03 10.32 3.51
CA TYR A 148 28.81 10.54 2.08
C TYR A 148 28.85 12.04 1.76
N GLU A 149 29.09 12.35 0.49
CA GLU A 149 29.20 13.73 0.00
C GLU A 149 28.24 13.95 -1.17
N ILE A 150 27.58 15.11 -1.15
CA ILE A 150 26.77 15.63 -2.25
C ILE A 150 27.40 16.95 -2.68
N THR A 151 27.90 17.02 -3.90
CA THR A 151 28.51 18.22 -4.45
C THR A 151 27.57 18.86 -5.46
N VAL A 152 27.18 20.12 -5.23
CA VAL A 152 26.32 20.89 -6.13
C VAL A 152 27.15 22.00 -6.76
N ASN A 153 27.34 21.96 -8.08
CA ASN A 153 28.16 22.93 -8.84
C ASN A 153 29.54 23.19 -8.21
N GLY A 154 30.20 22.15 -7.71
CA GLY A 154 31.50 22.25 -7.05
C GLY A 154 31.48 22.64 -5.58
N HIS A 155 30.31 22.81 -4.96
CA HIS A 155 30.15 23.03 -3.52
C HIS A 155 29.86 21.70 -2.79
N PRO A 156 30.83 21.09 -2.08
CA PRO A 156 30.63 19.82 -1.39
C PRO A 156 29.86 19.99 -0.07
N HIS A 157 28.90 19.10 0.16
CA HIS A 157 28.18 18.94 1.42
C HIS A 157 28.44 17.54 1.95
N ARG A 158 28.98 17.44 3.17
CA ARG A 158 29.36 16.17 3.80
C ARG A 158 28.36 15.80 4.89
N PHE A 159 27.89 14.56 4.85
CA PHE A 159 26.91 14.01 5.79
C PHE A 159 27.43 12.71 6.39
N ARG A 160 27.12 12.48 7.67
CA ARG A 160 27.33 11.16 8.29
C ARG A 160 26.28 10.17 7.78
N THR A 161 26.61 8.90 7.74
CA THR A 161 25.67 7.84 7.35
C THR A 161 24.56 7.64 8.39
N ASP A 162 24.79 7.99 9.66
CA ASP A 162 23.81 7.98 10.75
C ASP A 162 22.96 9.27 10.89
N ASN A 163 22.93 10.12 9.87
CA ASN A 163 22.25 11.43 9.94
C ASN A 163 20.71 11.39 9.88
N GLY A 164 20.11 10.21 10.02
CA GLY A 164 18.67 10.00 9.89
C GLY A 164 18.17 9.85 8.44
N ALA A 165 19.08 9.66 7.47
CA ALA A 165 18.73 9.19 6.14
C ALA A 165 18.02 7.82 6.21
N PRO A 166 17.24 7.43 5.18
CA PRO A 166 16.60 6.11 5.15
C PRO A 166 17.64 4.99 5.24
N VAL A 167 17.40 3.99 6.10
CA VAL A 167 18.35 2.91 6.37
C VAL A 167 17.74 1.55 6.03
N TYR A 168 18.48 0.74 5.30
CA TYR A 168 18.23 -0.69 5.19
C TYR A 168 18.95 -1.42 6.33
N TRP A 169 18.18 -1.98 7.27
CA TRP A 169 18.70 -2.83 8.34
C TRP A 169 18.65 -4.31 7.93
N ASP A 170 19.66 -5.09 8.34
CA ASP A 170 19.65 -6.53 8.10
C ASP A 170 18.40 -7.19 8.71
N GLY A 171 17.81 -8.14 7.98
CA GLY A 171 16.56 -8.80 8.35
C GLY A 171 15.27 -7.98 8.19
N GLN A 172 15.34 -6.71 7.79
CA GLN A 172 14.17 -5.87 7.52
C GLN A 172 13.92 -5.71 6.00
N PRO A 173 12.71 -5.35 5.56
CA PRO A 173 12.49 -4.91 4.19
C PRO A 173 13.35 -3.67 3.86
N PRO A 174 13.86 -3.54 2.62
CA PRO A 174 14.56 -2.33 2.17
C PRO A 174 13.67 -1.08 2.31
N ALA A 175 14.22 -0.02 2.88
CA ALA A 175 13.50 1.22 3.15
C ALA A 175 14.06 2.39 2.31
N MET A 176 13.93 2.32 0.99
CA MET A 176 14.24 3.47 0.14
C MET A 176 13.16 4.54 0.27
N ALA A 177 13.59 5.78 0.50
CA ALA A 177 12.67 6.91 0.60
C ALA A 177 13.30 8.20 0.08
N TRP A 178 12.44 9.18 -0.20
CA TRP A 178 12.88 10.54 -0.53
C TRP A 178 13.37 11.24 0.74
N TYR A 179 14.55 11.84 0.64
CA TYR A 179 15.18 12.59 1.70
C TYR A 179 15.72 13.91 1.16
N ASP A 180 15.44 14.99 1.90
CA ASP A 180 15.70 16.35 1.46
C ASP A 180 16.97 16.92 2.09
N PHE A 181 17.76 17.58 1.25
CA PHE A 181 18.93 18.35 1.63
C PHE A 181 18.69 19.83 1.32
N PRO A 182 18.66 20.72 2.32
CA PRO A 182 18.58 22.16 2.08
C PRO A 182 19.80 22.65 1.30
N ILE A 183 19.58 23.37 0.21
CA ILE A 183 20.64 23.92 -0.65
C ILE A 183 20.49 25.44 -0.73
N SER A 184 21.61 26.16 -0.71
CA SER A 184 21.58 27.61 -0.91
C SER A 184 21.32 27.94 -2.38
N ARG A 185 20.44 28.93 -2.64
CA ARG A 185 20.20 29.46 -4.00
C ARG A 185 21.48 29.94 -4.68
N GLU A 186 22.48 30.41 -3.91
CA GLU A 186 23.78 30.88 -4.43
C GLU A 186 24.61 29.75 -5.05
N GLN A 187 24.36 28.49 -4.67
CA GLN A 187 25.04 27.31 -5.21
C GLN A 187 24.39 26.81 -6.51
N LEU A 188 23.28 27.41 -6.93
CA LEU A 188 22.49 27.00 -8.08
C LEU A 188 22.52 28.07 -9.18
N HIS A 189 22.42 27.59 -10.41
CA HIS A 189 22.26 28.43 -11.59
C HIS A 189 20.86 28.23 -12.17
N ARG A 190 20.23 29.29 -12.68
CA ARG A 190 19.05 29.17 -13.55
C ARG A 190 19.49 28.72 -14.95
N GLY A 191 19.89 27.45 -15.04
CA GLY A 191 20.53 26.80 -16.17
C GLY A 191 20.96 25.39 -15.77
N LEU A 192 22.05 24.87 -16.37
CA LEU A 192 22.58 23.56 -16.00
C LEU A 192 23.20 23.56 -14.60
N ASN A 193 22.81 22.57 -13.78
CA ASN A 193 23.36 22.31 -12.46
C ASN A 193 23.90 20.89 -12.38
N GLU A 194 25.17 20.72 -12.03
CA GLU A 194 25.80 19.42 -11.82
C GLU A 194 25.70 19.03 -10.34
N ILE A 195 25.26 17.80 -10.10
CA ILE A 195 25.13 17.19 -8.78
C ILE A 195 25.93 15.89 -8.80
N LEU A 196 26.93 15.79 -7.93
CA LEU A 196 27.73 14.59 -7.73
C LEU A 196 27.40 13.97 -6.38
N ILE A 197 27.21 12.65 -6.36
CA ILE A 197 26.85 11.88 -5.17
C ILE A 197 27.81 10.70 -5.07
N HIS A 198 28.50 10.59 -3.94
CA HIS A 198 29.45 9.50 -3.68
C HIS A 198 29.68 9.31 -2.19
N LYS A 199 30.33 8.21 -1.81
CA LYS A 199 30.88 8.10 -0.44
C LYS A 199 31.99 9.11 -0.21
N ALA A 200 32.05 9.64 0.99
CA ALA A 200 33.18 10.47 1.38
C ALA A 200 34.46 9.59 1.46
N PRO A 201 35.64 10.11 1.09
CA PRO A 201 36.88 9.39 1.30
C PRO A 201 37.08 9.03 2.77
N GLY A 202 37.46 7.76 3.02
CA GLY A 202 37.62 7.22 4.36
C GLY A 202 38.42 5.91 4.37
N PRO A 203 38.88 5.46 5.54
CA PRO A 203 39.62 4.21 5.69
C PRO A 203 38.70 2.96 5.70
N LYS A 204 37.38 3.16 5.70
CA LYS A 204 36.33 2.16 5.77
C LYS A 204 35.51 2.17 4.46
N SER A 205 34.71 1.13 4.26
CA SER A 205 33.90 0.95 3.04
C SER A 205 32.75 -0.04 3.25
N ASP A 206 32.28 -0.16 4.48
CA ASP A 206 31.26 -1.11 4.92
C ASP A 206 29.85 -0.50 4.94
N ASP A 207 29.71 0.84 4.99
CA ASP A 207 28.44 1.50 4.70
C ASP A 207 28.25 1.67 3.19
N TYR A 208 27.17 1.14 2.65
CA TYR A 208 26.79 1.28 1.23
C TYR A 208 25.78 2.40 1.04
N LEU A 209 25.96 3.17 -0.04
CA LEU A 209 25.03 4.20 -0.49
C LEU A 209 24.29 3.72 -1.76
N TYR A 210 22.96 3.61 -1.64
CA TYR A 210 22.06 3.16 -2.70
C TYR A 210 21.20 4.31 -3.19
N LEU A 211 21.52 4.87 -4.36
CA LEU A 211 20.74 5.89 -5.04
C LEU A 211 19.77 5.23 -6.03
N GLY A 212 18.49 5.60 -5.95
CA GLY A 212 17.44 5.04 -6.78
C GLY A 212 17.53 5.47 -8.25
N ILE A 213 17.12 4.55 -9.12
CA ILE A 213 17.06 4.72 -10.56
C ILE A 213 15.64 4.40 -11.02
N ASP A 214 15.07 5.31 -11.79
CA ASP A 214 13.86 5.06 -12.54
C ASP A 214 14.24 4.45 -13.89
N ASN A 215 13.99 3.14 -14.04
CA ASN A 215 14.30 2.41 -15.26
C ASN A 215 13.23 2.61 -16.36
N THR A 216 12.14 3.33 -16.09
CA THR A 216 11.03 3.52 -17.04
C THR A 216 11.23 4.70 -17.99
N VAL A 217 12.16 5.60 -17.67
CA VAL A 217 12.50 6.77 -18.49
C VAL A 217 13.79 6.53 -19.27
N THR A 218 13.88 7.12 -20.46
CA THR A 218 15.13 7.12 -21.23
C THR A 218 16.13 8.08 -20.59
N GLY A 219 17.35 7.61 -20.33
CA GLY A 219 18.41 8.42 -19.75
C GLY A 219 18.89 9.57 -20.65
N GLY A 220 19.68 10.48 -20.09
CA GLY A 220 20.35 11.59 -20.78
C GLY A 220 21.02 12.59 -19.82
N ASN A 221 20.56 12.63 -18.56
CA ASN A 221 21.03 13.55 -17.53
C ASN A 221 21.72 12.85 -16.35
N SER A 222 21.68 11.52 -16.34
CA SER A 222 22.38 10.69 -15.35
C SER A 222 23.62 10.05 -15.97
N ALA A 223 24.71 9.99 -15.21
CA ALA A 223 25.95 9.34 -15.62
C ALA A 223 26.66 8.77 -14.39
N VAL A 224 27.46 7.73 -14.58
CA VAL A 224 28.22 7.10 -13.51
C VAL A 224 29.70 7.03 -13.87
N ALA A 225 30.56 7.19 -12.88
CA ALA A 225 31.95 6.77 -12.94
C ALA A 225 32.14 5.69 -11.85
N PHE A 226 32.47 4.45 -12.26
CA PHE A 226 32.73 3.36 -11.30
C PHE A 226 34.13 3.43 -10.70
N ASP A 227 35.04 4.14 -11.36
CA ASP A 227 36.46 4.30 -11.05
C ASP A 227 36.83 5.77 -10.76
N GLY A 228 35.83 6.63 -10.56
CA GLY A 228 35.99 8.06 -10.31
C GLY A 228 36.37 8.90 -11.53
N THR A 229 36.65 8.30 -12.70
CA THR A 229 37.23 9.02 -13.84
C THR A 229 36.53 8.75 -15.18
N SER A 230 36.07 7.52 -15.40
CA SER A 230 35.47 7.05 -16.64
C SER A 230 33.96 7.18 -16.61
N TRP A 231 33.45 8.32 -17.08
CA TRP A 231 32.00 8.58 -17.13
C TRP A 231 31.30 7.81 -18.25
N THR A 232 30.18 7.15 -17.92
CA THR A 232 29.28 6.51 -18.89
C THR A 232 27.81 6.79 -18.54
N GLN A 233 26.95 6.77 -19.56
CA GLN A 233 25.48 6.79 -19.44
C GLN A 233 24.85 5.46 -19.93
N ASP A 234 25.65 4.57 -20.53
CA ASP A 234 25.16 3.32 -21.13
C ASP A 234 24.66 2.33 -20.08
N LYS A 235 25.22 2.42 -18.87
CA LYS A 235 24.77 1.76 -17.66
C LYS A 235 25.07 2.63 -16.46
N LEU A 236 24.19 2.63 -15.48
CA LEU A 236 24.28 3.39 -14.24
C LEU A 236 24.63 2.51 -13.03
N THR A 237 24.67 1.18 -13.21
CA THR A 237 24.98 0.20 -12.17
C THR A 237 25.86 -0.92 -12.71
N VAL A 238 26.53 -1.66 -11.81
CA VAL A 238 27.36 -2.83 -12.20
C VAL A 238 26.53 -3.90 -12.91
N PRO A 239 25.32 -4.26 -12.44
CA PRO A 239 24.41 -5.17 -13.17
C PRO A 239 23.90 -4.67 -14.52
N GLY A 240 24.09 -3.39 -14.88
CA GLY A 240 23.66 -2.86 -16.17
C GLY A 240 22.32 -2.12 -16.16
N GLY A 241 21.90 -1.56 -15.03
CA GLY A 241 20.69 -0.72 -14.94
C GLY A 241 20.83 0.55 -15.78
N THR A 242 19.74 1.03 -16.38
CA THR A 242 19.68 2.24 -17.23
C THR A 242 18.51 3.12 -16.83
N GLY A 243 18.50 4.39 -17.21
CA GLY A 243 17.39 5.32 -16.93
C GLY A 243 17.87 6.63 -16.32
N GLU A 244 17.14 7.16 -15.35
CA GLU A 244 17.51 8.39 -14.64
C GLU A 244 17.64 8.16 -13.13
N TYR A 245 18.67 8.75 -12.53
CA TYR A 245 18.75 8.87 -11.09
C TYR A 245 17.57 9.70 -10.57
N MET A 246 16.94 9.17 -9.52
CA MET A 246 15.81 9.77 -8.83
C MET A 246 16.30 10.88 -7.90
N VAL A 247 16.67 11.99 -8.53
CA VAL A 247 17.19 13.21 -7.90
C VAL A 247 16.36 14.37 -8.41
N ARG A 248 15.78 15.13 -7.48
CA ARG A 248 14.85 16.23 -7.78
C ARG A 248 15.28 17.49 -7.05
N LEU A 249 14.95 18.65 -7.62
CA LEU A 249 15.10 19.93 -6.93
C LEU A 249 13.72 20.57 -6.73
N TYR A 250 13.37 20.87 -5.48
CA TYR A 250 12.15 21.59 -5.13
C TYR A 250 12.47 23.06 -4.82
N LEU A 251 11.66 23.95 -5.38
CA LEU A 251 11.69 25.39 -5.17
C LEU A 251 10.39 25.76 -4.43
N TYR A 252 10.52 26.25 -3.21
CA TYR A 252 9.40 26.65 -2.36
C TYR A 252 9.28 28.18 -2.34
N GLN A 253 8.08 28.67 -2.60
CA GLN A 253 7.75 30.10 -2.68
C GLN A 253 6.85 30.55 -1.52
N THR A 254 6.27 29.59 -0.80
CA THR A 254 5.35 29.80 0.32
C THR A 254 5.70 28.87 1.47
N ASP A 255 5.21 29.21 2.67
CA ASP A 255 5.24 28.30 3.81
C ASP A 255 4.45 27.02 3.49
N THR A 256 5.01 25.87 3.90
CA THR A 256 4.42 24.54 3.72
C THR A 256 3.73 24.04 4.99
N GLY A 257 3.68 24.89 6.02
CA GLY A 257 3.01 24.65 7.28
C GLY A 257 1.52 24.34 7.12
N PHE A 258 1.02 23.49 8.01
CA PHE A 258 -0.39 23.16 8.10
C PHE A 258 -0.84 23.09 9.55
N THR A 259 -2.16 23.15 9.74
CA THR A 259 -2.81 22.80 10.99
C THR A 259 -4.09 22.05 10.67
N VAL A 260 -4.26 20.90 11.31
CA VAL A 260 -5.48 20.10 11.30
C VAL A 260 -6.09 20.15 12.69
N ARG A 261 -7.40 20.33 12.77
CA ARG A 261 -8.14 20.40 14.04
C ARG A 261 -9.32 19.45 14.04
N TYR A 262 -9.38 18.60 15.06
CA TYR A 262 -10.53 17.75 15.36
C TYR A 262 -11.20 18.23 16.66
N THR A 263 -12.45 18.67 16.54
CA THR A 263 -13.29 19.17 17.63
C THR A 263 -14.62 18.39 17.64
N PRO A 264 -14.69 17.23 18.31
CA PRO A 264 -15.83 16.29 18.22
C PRO A 264 -17.19 16.87 18.60
N GLY A 265 -17.23 17.95 19.38
CA GLY A 265 -18.47 18.63 19.77
C GLY A 265 -19.05 19.56 18.70
N ASP A 266 -18.29 19.87 17.65
CA ASP A 266 -18.65 20.84 16.61
C ASP A 266 -19.20 20.18 15.33
N ALA A 267 -19.80 21.01 14.46
CA ALA A 267 -20.28 20.61 13.13
C ALA A 267 -19.76 21.61 12.06
N PRO A 268 -18.83 21.21 11.18
CA PRO A 268 -18.17 19.90 11.11
C PRO A 268 -17.17 19.69 12.25
N ALA A 269 -17.00 18.42 12.66
CA ALA A 269 -16.07 18.07 13.74
C ALA A 269 -14.59 18.08 13.32
N LEU A 270 -14.29 18.05 12.02
CA LEU A 270 -12.92 18.00 11.50
C LEU A 270 -12.69 19.17 10.52
N ASP A 271 -11.69 19.97 10.83
CA ASP A 271 -11.08 20.98 9.95
C ASP A 271 -9.73 20.44 9.47
N ASP A 272 -9.71 19.88 8.26
CA ASP A 272 -8.53 19.29 7.63
C ASP A 272 -8.34 19.86 6.21
N PRO A 273 -7.78 21.08 6.11
CA PRO A 273 -7.65 21.79 4.83
C PRO A 273 -6.71 21.10 3.85
N ILE A 274 -5.84 20.20 4.34
CA ILE A 274 -4.83 19.51 3.54
C ILE A 274 -5.17 18.05 3.25
N GLN A 275 -6.30 17.56 3.77
CA GLN A 275 -6.76 16.17 3.68
C GLN A 275 -5.70 15.17 4.17
N LEU A 276 -5.06 15.51 5.30
CA LEU A 276 -4.06 14.65 5.94
C LEU A 276 -4.71 13.40 6.56
N VAL A 277 -5.84 13.60 7.24
CA VAL A 277 -6.45 12.61 8.12
C VAL A 277 -7.18 11.56 7.29
N ARG A 278 -6.80 10.30 7.51
CA ARG A 278 -7.47 9.13 6.92
C ARG A 278 -8.58 8.61 7.82
N TYR A 279 -8.35 8.67 9.13
CA TYR A 279 -9.31 8.24 10.13
C TYR A 279 -9.17 9.08 11.39
N VAL A 280 -10.30 9.44 11.99
CA VAL A 280 -10.35 9.97 13.35
C VAL A 280 -11.61 9.45 14.04
N GLY A 281 -11.45 8.82 15.19
CA GLY A 281 -12.58 8.24 15.90
C GLY A 281 -12.20 7.35 17.08
N ALA A 282 -13.20 7.04 17.90
CA ALA A 282 -13.07 6.14 19.04
C ALA A 282 -14.21 5.12 19.04
N HIS A 283 -13.87 3.84 19.02
CA HIS A 283 -14.86 2.78 18.95
C HIS A 283 -15.66 2.68 20.26
N GLY A 284 -17.00 2.72 20.14
CA GLY A 284 -17.92 2.60 21.28
C GLY A 284 -17.93 3.80 22.24
N ALA A 285 -17.28 4.92 21.88
CA ALA A 285 -17.25 6.14 22.68
C ALA A 285 -18.50 7.00 22.45
N ALA A 286 -18.94 7.72 23.49
CA ALA A 286 -20.06 8.65 23.38
C ALA A 286 -19.56 10.03 22.95
N THR A 287 -20.20 10.62 21.93
CA THR A 287 -19.91 12.00 21.49
C THR A 287 -20.98 12.95 22.00
N THR A 288 -20.56 14.07 22.60
CA THR A 288 -21.42 15.11 23.17
C THR A 288 -20.94 16.49 22.71
N GLN A 289 -21.69 17.55 23.03
CA GLN A 289 -21.22 18.93 22.78
C GLN A 289 -19.91 19.27 23.51
N ALA A 290 -19.60 18.60 24.63
CA ALA A 290 -18.35 18.81 25.35
C ALA A 290 -17.15 18.10 24.71
N GLY A 291 -17.40 17.23 23.72
CA GLY A 291 -16.40 16.39 23.07
C GLY A 291 -16.72 14.91 23.16
N ILE A 292 -15.70 14.08 22.92
CA ILE A 292 -15.82 12.61 22.94
C ILE A 292 -15.40 12.06 24.31
N GLN A 293 -16.27 11.26 24.92
CA GLN A 293 -16.04 10.65 26.22
C GLN A 293 -15.53 9.21 26.06
N LEU A 294 -14.34 8.94 26.60
CA LEU A 294 -13.68 7.65 26.60
C LEU A 294 -13.76 7.01 27.99
N GLN A 295 -14.14 5.74 28.05
CA GLN A 295 -14.04 4.88 29.23
C GLN A 295 -12.67 4.18 29.29
N PRO A 296 -12.22 3.70 30.46
CA PRO A 296 -11.03 2.85 30.55
C PRO A 296 -11.11 1.67 29.56
N GLY A 297 -10.03 1.46 28.81
CA GLY A 297 -9.97 0.46 27.72
C GLY A 297 -10.41 1.00 26.35
N GLN A 298 -10.93 2.22 26.25
CA GLN A 298 -11.20 2.90 24.98
C GLN A 298 -10.05 3.82 24.57
N ALA A 299 -9.99 4.15 23.29
CA ALA A 299 -8.99 5.05 22.73
C ALA A 299 -9.59 5.90 21.60
N LEU A 300 -9.21 7.18 21.56
CA LEU A 300 -9.32 7.99 20.35
C LEU A 300 -8.07 7.75 19.51
N ARG A 301 -8.27 7.43 18.24
CA ARG A 301 -7.20 7.31 17.25
C ARG A 301 -7.39 8.36 16.17
N MET A 302 -6.28 8.88 15.66
CA MET A 302 -6.21 9.79 14.52
C MET A 302 -5.06 9.31 13.63
N GLU A 303 -5.35 8.89 12.41
CA GLU A 303 -4.40 8.18 11.54
C GLU A 303 -4.24 8.92 10.20
N TRP A 304 -3.04 8.89 9.65
CA TRP A 304 -2.67 9.55 8.39
C TRP A 304 -1.54 8.80 7.69
N SER A 305 -1.24 9.18 6.44
CA SER A 305 -0.11 8.61 5.71
C SER A 305 1.16 9.41 6.02
N HIS A 306 2.20 8.77 6.58
CA HIS A 306 3.45 9.44 6.95
C HIS A 306 4.17 10.11 5.75
N GLU A 307 3.92 9.67 4.52
CA GLU A 307 4.44 10.26 3.28
C GLU A 307 4.01 11.72 3.07
N TYR A 308 2.96 12.19 3.74
CA TYR A 308 2.46 13.56 3.63
C TYR A 308 3.25 14.55 4.49
N LEU A 309 4.10 14.04 5.38
CA LEU A 309 4.83 14.83 6.35
C LEU A 309 6.26 15.06 5.90
N ASP A 310 6.70 16.30 6.03
CA ASP A 310 8.09 16.70 5.85
C ASP A 310 8.93 16.19 7.04
N ALA A 311 9.88 15.28 6.78
CA ALA A 311 10.79 14.79 7.83
C ALA A 311 11.65 15.89 8.44
N THR A 312 11.99 16.93 7.67
CA THR A 312 12.98 17.92 8.10
C THR A 312 12.42 18.90 9.12
N ALA A 313 11.10 18.90 9.32
CA ALA A 313 10.40 19.73 10.27
C ALA A 313 9.76 18.87 11.39
N PRO A 314 9.67 19.38 12.63
CA PRO A 314 8.97 18.69 13.69
C PRO A 314 7.47 18.65 13.42
N LEU A 315 6.83 17.53 13.77
CA LEU A 315 5.39 17.39 13.85
C LEU A 315 4.97 17.61 15.30
N GLN A 316 3.96 18.45 15.52
CA GLN A 316 3.39 18.73 16.83
C GLN A 316 1.94 18.25 16.89
N ALA A 317 1.55 17.62 17.99
CA ALA A 317 0.16 17.30 18.29
C ALA A 317 -0.22 17.75 19.69
N THR A 318 -1.40 18.32 19.85
CA THR A 318 -1.94 18.73 21.15
C THR A 318 -3.35 18.17 21.33
N ALA A 319 -3.59 17.42 22.40
CA ALA A 319 -4.92 17.00 22.83
C ALA A 319 -5.35 17.78 24.07
N THR A 320 -6.56 18.35 24.03
CA THR A 320 -7.20 18.99 25.18
C THR A 320 -8.17 18.00 25.82
N VAL A 321 -7.88 17.64 27.07
CA VAL A 321 -8.59 16.59 27.80
C VAL A 321 -9.12 17.10 29.15
N SER A 322 -10.27 16.56 29.56
CA SER A 322 -10.81 16.67 30.91
C SER A 322 -10.72 15.31 31.58
N GLY A 323 -9.81 15.18 32.55
CA GLY A 323 -9.39 13.92 33.18
C GLY A 323 -8.00 13.46 32.72
N ALA A 324 -7.39 12.55 33.48
CA ALA A 324 -6.03 12.05 33.21
C ALA A 324 -5.99 11.15 31.97
N ALA A 325 -5.22 11.57 30.97
CA ALA A 325 -5.05 10.87 29.69
C ALA A 325 -3.57 10.69 29.34
N GLU A 326 -3.32 9.70 28.50
CA GLU A 326 -2.07 9.51 27.79
C GLU A 326 -2.25 9.88 26.32
N ILE A 327 -1.29 10.62 25.76
CA ILE A 327 -1.16 10.89 24.32
C ILE A 327 0.16 10.28 23.83
N ALA A 328 0.12 9.56 22.71
CA ALA A 328 1.31 8.93 22.10
C ALA A 328 1.25 8.95 20.57
N TRP A 329 2.41 8.93 19.92
CA TRP A 329 2.52 8.70 18.48
C TRP A 329 2.30 7.22 18.16
N LEU A 330 1.82 6.91 16.97
CA LEU A 330 1.78 5.55 16.43
C LEU A 330 2.95 5.35 15.46
N ASP A 331 3.75 4.32 15.68
CA ASP A 331 4.76 3.87 14.72
C ASP A 331 4.15 3.08 13.55
N ASP A 332 5.00 2.56 12.66
CA ASP A 332 4.55 1.82 11.47
C ASP A 332 3.87 0.47 11.80
N GLU A 333 3.97 0.00 13.05
CA GLU A 333 3.30 -1.21 13.56
C GLU A 333 2.05 -0.87 14.40
N ASP A 334 1.56 0.37 14.35
CA ASP A 334 0.47 0.90 15.18
C ASP A 334 0.77 0.82 16.70
N THR A 335 2.03 0.78 17.08
CA THR A 335 2.47 0.72 18.47
C THR A 335 2.69 2.12 19.04
N PRO A 336 2.16 2.44 20.25
CA PRO A 336 2.36 3.74 20.88
C PRO A 336 3.82 4.02 21.24
N THR A 337 4.34 5.18 20.83
CA THR A 337 5.70 5.66 21.13
C THR A 337 5.70 7.11 21.61
N GLY A 338 6.72 7.48 22.42
CA GLY A 338 6.88 8.86 22.89
C GLY A 338 5.75 9.39 23.77
N ALA A 339 5.13 8.53 24.59
CA ALA A 339 3.94 8.85 25.36
C ALA A 339 4.14 9.97 26.39
N VAL A 340 3.12 10.82 26.53
CA VAL A 340 3.01 11.85 27.58
C VAL A 340 1.68 11.68 28.30
N THR A 341 1.71 11.72 29.63
CA THR A 341 0.53 11.56 30.48
C THR A 341 0.25 12.83 31.27
N GLY A 342 -1.02 13.20 31.42
CA GLY A 342 -1.44 14.30 32.29
C GLY A 342 -2.90 14.70 32.10
N GLU A 343 -3.22 15.93 32.48
CA GLU A 343 -4.55 16.53 32.33
C GLU A 343 -4.48 17.87 31.58
N GLY A 344 -5.60 18.34 31.02
CA GLY A 344 -5.65 19.61 30.31
C GLY A 344 -5.07 19.51 28.90
N ALA A 345 -4.14 20.40 28.54
CA ALA A 345 -3.51 20.40 27.22
C ALA A 345 -2.23 19.55 27.23
N LEU A 346 -2.27 18.38 26.59
CA LEU A 346 -1.12 17.48 26.43
C LEU A 346 -0.52 17.67 25.05
N THR A 347 0.80 17.85 24.97
CA THR A 347 1.49 18.14 23.70
C THR A 347 2.62 17.14 23.45
N LEU A 348 2.67 16.63 22.22
CA LEU A 348 3.79 15.86 21.67
C LEU A 348 4.49 16.66 20.58
N SER A 349 5.80 16.47 20.47
CA SER A 349 6.59 16.93 19.33
C SER A 349 7.47 15.77 18.87
N THR A 350 7.55 15.52 17.57
CA THR A 350 8.54 14.59 17.04
C THR A 350 9.93 15.24 17.05
N PRO A 351 11.01 14.47 17.25
CA PRO A 351 12.32 14.88 16.73
C PRO A 351 12.24 14.92 15.19
N GLY A 352 12.97 15.85 14.56
CA GLY A 352 12.91 16.18 13.11
C GLY A 352 13.41 15.10 12.15
N SER A 353 12.96 13.86 12.34
CA SER A 353 13.18 12.71 11.47
C SER A 353 12.07 11.64 11.63
N LEU A 354 11.38 11.62 12.78
CA LEU A 354 10.27 10.69 13.02
C LEU A 354 9.03 11.15 12.24
N ARG A 355 8.50 10.27 11.38
CA ARG A 355 7.24 10.47 10.64
C ARG A 355 6.19 9.47 11.14
N PRO A 356 5.44 9.79 12.20
CA PRO A 356 4.46 8.86 12.75
C PRO A 356 3.29 8.67 11.76
N GLY A 357 2.68 7.47 11.78
CA GLY A 357 1.47 7.16 11.01
C GLY A 357 0.18 7.63 11.68
N GLY A 358 0.25 8.08 12.93
CA GLY A 358 -0.92 8.56 13.65
C GLY A 358 -0.64 8.97 15.08
N LEU A 359 -1.73 9.23 15.79
CA LEU A 359 -1.79 9.60 17.19
C LEU A 359 -2.84 8.75 17.90
N ILE A 360 -2.57 8.42 19.15
CA ILE A 360 -3.53 7.81 20.05
C ILE A 360 -3.67 8.58 21.36
N VAL A 361 -4.91 8.71 21.84
CA VAL A 361 -5.25 9.32 23.13
C VAL A 361 -6.10 8.34 23.93
N ARG A 362 -5.69 8.02 25.16
CA ARG A 362 -6.33 7.01 26.01
C ARG A 362 -6.52 7.51 27.44
N PRO A 363 -7.60 7.11 28.13
CA PRO A 363 -7.70 7.29 29.57
C PRO A 363 -6.62 6.50 30.31
N VAL A 364 -6.11 7.06 31.42
CA VAL A 364 -5.20 6.31 32.31
C VAL A 364 -6.02 5.38 33.20
N ASP A 365 -6.81 5.96 34.12
CA ASP A 365 -7.57 5.19 35.12
C ASP A 365 -9.08 5.48 35.10
N ASN A 366 -9.47 6.72 34.77
CA ASN A 366 -10.84 7.20 34.87
C ASN A 366 -11.34 7.70 33.51
N PRO A 367 -12.67 7.80 33.29
CA PRO A 367 -13.20 8.32 32.04
C PRO A 367 -12.64 9.71 31.71
N VAL A 368 -12.29 9.92 30.44
CA VAL A 368 -11.73 11.17 29.93
C VAL A 368 -12.66 11.75 28.88
N THR A 369 -12.83 13.07 28.87
CA THR A 369 -13.45 13.77 27.74
C THR A 369 -12.39 14.49 26.92
N ILE A 370 -12.33 14.22 25.61
CA ILE A 370 -11.43 14.92 24.67
C ILE A 370 -12.25 15.95 23.91
N SER A 371 -11.91 17.23 24.07
CA SER A 371 -12.64 18.34 23.43
C SER A 371 -11.99 18.83 22.14
N ASN A 372 -10.66 18.71 22.02
CA ASN A 372 -9.91 19.15 20.85
C ASN A 372 -8.64 18.31 20.66
N VAL A 373 -8.32 17.98 19.41
CA VAL A 373 -7.02 17.48 18.98
C VAL A 373 -6.53 18.35 17.83
N THR A 374 -5.33 18.89 17.95
CA THR A 374 -4.70 19.71 16.89
C THR A 374 -3.40 19.06 16.49
N VAL A 375 -3.15 18.96 15.17
CA VAL A 375 -1.90 18.45 14.61
C VAL A 375 -1.35 19.52 13.66
N SER A 376 -0.08 19.88 13.82
CA SER A 376 0.59 20.89 12.99
C SER A 376 1.99 20.44 12.61
N GLY A 377 2.40 20.78 11.40
CA GLY A 377 3.74 20.48 10.87
C GLY A 377 3.87 21.01 9.46
N ASN A 378 4.80 20.46 8.69
CA ASN A 378 5.04 20.85 7.31
C ASN A 378 4.69 19.72 6.34
N ARG A 379 4.19 20.08 5.16
CA ARG A 379 3.80 19.12 4.12
C ARG A 379 5.00 18.66 3.31
N SER A 380 5.07 17.36 3.05
CA SER A 380 5.91 16.83 1.98
C SER A 380 5.20 16.94 0.62
N TYR A 381 6.01 17.18 -0.41
CA TYR A 381 5.61 17.24 -1.81
C TYR A 381 6.33 16.18 -2.66
N HIS A 382 6.93 15.19 -2.01
CA HIS A 382 7.47 14.02 -2.69
C HIS A 382 6.36 13.27 -3.43
N PRO A 383 6.68 12.59 -4.55
CA PRO A 383 5.71 11.75 -5.23
C PRO A 383 5.20 10.69 -4.26
N ARG A 384 3.87 10.51 -4.28
CA ARG A 384 3.15 9.67 -3.33
C ARG A 384 2.84 8.32 -3.94
N SER A 385 2.79 7.31 -3.09
CA SER A 385 2.15 6.05 -3.46
C SER A 385 0.68 6.35 -3.83
N VAL A 386 0.26 5.98 -5.04
CA VAL A 386 -1.16 6.12 -5.43
C VAL A 386 -1.95 5.17 -4.54
N PRO A 387 -2.90 5.65 -3.72
CA PRO A 387 -3.72 4.77 -2.90
C PRO A 387 -4.43 3.76 -3.80
N LEU A 388 -4.31 2.48 -3.47
CA LEU A 388 -5.06 1.44 -4.16
C LEU A 388 -6.56 1.70 -3.91
N ASN A 389 -7.28 2.09 -4.96
CA ASN A 389 -8.71 2.22 -4.88
C ASN A 389 -9.34 0.81 -4.91
N MET A 390 -9.64 0.29 -3.72
CA MET A 390 -10.30 -1.01 -3.55
C MET A 390 -11.83 -0.90 -3.62
N CYS A 391 -12.39 0.30 -3.85
CA CYS A 391 -13.83 0.47 -3.99
C CYS A 391 -14.26 -0.05 -5.38
N PRO A 392 -15.10 -1.11 -5.44
CA PRO A 392 -15.62 -1.57 -6.72
C PRO A 392 -16.45 -0.46 -7.36
N GLN A 393 -16.29 -0.26 -8.68
CA GLN A 393 -17.17 0.63 -9.42
C GLN A 393 -18.54 -0.02 -9.55
N ILE A 394 -19.51 0.46 -8.78
CA ILE A 394 -20.89 -0.05 -8.81
C ILE A 394 -21.65 0.67 -9.93
N SER A 395 -22.20 -0.10 -10.87
CA SER A 395 -23.10 0.41 -11.90
C SER A 395 -24.34 1.07 -11.27
N PRO A 396 -24.84 2.19 -11.84
CA PRO A 396 -26.07 2.79 -11.36
C PRO A 396 -27.25 1.80 -11.47
N PRO A 397 -28.29 1.94 -10.62
CA PRO A 397 -29.47 1.08 -10.67
C PRO A 397 -30.04 0.96 -12.09
N ALA A 398 -30.34 -0.26 -12.56
CA ALA A 398 -30.98 -0.46 -13.87
C ALA A 398 -32.35 0.23 -13.97
N CYS A 399 -32.97 0.53 -12.83
CA CYS A 399 -34.21 1.31 -12.74
C CYS A 399 -34.02 2.83 -12.81
N GLY A 400 -32.79 3.35 -12.97
CA GLY A 400 -32.46 4.77 -13.09
C GLY A 400 -32.48 5.56 -11.78
N THR A 401 -33.33 5.15 -10.82
CA THR A 401 -33.39 5.70 -9.46
C THR A 401 -33.61 4.57 -8.46
N MET A 402 -33.02 4.68 -7.28
CA MET A 402 -33.26 3.70 -6.20
C MET A 402 -34.76 3.57 -5.92
N PRO A 403 -35.30 2.34 -5.81
CA PRO A 403 -36.67 2.13 -5.39
C PRO A 403 -36.89 2.79 -4.02
N PRO A 404 -38.04 3.44 -3.78
CA PRO A 404 -38.35 3.98 -2.46
C PRO A 404 -38.37 2.85 -1.43
N THR A 405 -37.71 3.06 -0.30
CA THR A 405 -37.72 2.13 0.83
C THR A 405 -39.15 1.89 1.27
N ARG A 406 -39.53 0.62 1.38
CA ARG A 406 -40.85 0.23 1.90
C ARG A 406 -40.67 -0.44 3.25
N SER A 407 -41.64 -0.26 4.14
CA SER A 407 -41.68 -1.04 5.36
C SER A 407 -41.65 -2.53 5.01
N PRO A 408 -40.82 -3.34 5.68
CA PRO A 408 -40.80 -4.78 5.48
C PRO A 408 -42.17 -5.41 5.72
N VAL A 409 -42.57 -6.34 4.85
CA VAL A 409 -43.85 -7.04 4.97
C VAL A 409 -43.72 -8.54 4.68
N CYS A 410 -44.54 -9.32 5.38
CA CYS A 410 -44.82 -10.73 5.09
C CYS A 410 -46.24 -10.89 4.57
N ARG A 411 -46.37 -11.49 3.37
CA ARG A 411 -47.65 -11.80 2.74
C ARG A 411 -47.87 -13.31 2.74
N VAL A 412 -48.91 -13.75 3.43
CA VAL A 412 -49.31 -15.16 3.52
C VAL A 412 -50.29 -15.50 2.40
N ARG A 413 -50.05 -16.59 1.69
CA ARG A 413 -50.97 -17.20 0.72
C ARG A 413 -51.03 -18.71 0.96
N GLU A 414 -52.02 -19.36 0.39
CA GLU A 414 -52.09 -20.83 0.45
C GLU A 414 -50.80 -21.45 -0.11
N GLY A 415 -50.13 -22.25 0.71
CA GLY A 415 -48.88 -22.94 0.37
C GLY A 415 -47.64 -22.04 0.16
N SER A 416 -47.69 -20.74 0.46
CA SER A 416 -46.52 -19.86 0.29
C SER A 416 -46.50 -18.59 1.16
N LEU A 417 -45.29 -18.10 1.42
CA LEU A 417 -45.01 -16.84 2.12
C LEU A 417 -44.15 -15.95 1.23
N THR A 418 -44.43 -14.64 1.18
CA THR A 418 -43.61 -13.66 0.47
C THR A 418 -43.14 -12.57 1.40
N LEU A 419 -41.84 -12.37 1.50
CA LEU A 419 -41.18 -11.30 2.24
C LEU A 419 -40.73 -10.20 1.27
N ASP A 420 -40.94 -8.93 1.60
CA ASP A 420 -40.70 -7.80 0.69
C ASP A 420 -40.41 -6.50 1.46
N ASN A 421 -39.32 -5.77 1.13
CA ASN A 421 -39.03 -4.42 1.65
C ASN A 421 -38.88 -3.36 0.54
N GLY A 422 -39.28 -3.68 -0.69
CA GLY A 422 -39.10 -2.82 -1.86
C GLY A 422 -37.73 -2.93 -2.53
N LEU A 423 -36.68 -3.37 -1.84
CA LEU A 423 -35.33 -3.63 -2.39
C LEU A 423 -35.12 -5.11 -2.73
N LEU A 424 -35.67 -5.99 -1.89
CA LEU A 424 -35.54 -7.43 -1.98
C LEU A 424 -36.92 -8.07 -1.82
N ARG A 425 -37.19 -9.11 -2.62
CA ARG A 425 -38.37 -9.95 -2.47
C ARG A 425 -37.97 -11.42 -2.38
N ALA A 426 -38.35 -12.09 -1.31
CA ALA A 426 -38.14 -13.52 -1.11
C ALA A 426 -39.48 -14.27 -1.09
N ARG A 427 -39.58 -15.41 -1.77
CA ARG A 427 -40.77 -16.27 -1.75
C ARG A 427 -40.41 -17.67 -1.27
N PHE A 428 -41.13 -18.12 -0.25
CA PHE A 428 -41.04 -19.45 0.31
C PHE A 428 -42.28 -20.27 -0.02
N GLU A 429 -42.10 -21.55 -0.33
CA GLU A 429 -43.16 -22.55 -0.38
C GLU A 429 -43.25 -23.29 0.95
N THR A 430 -44.47 -23.52 1.42
CA THR A 430 -44.77 -24.03 2.77
C THR A 430 -45.62 -25.31 2.69
N GLY A 431 -45.22 -26.24 1.83
CA GLY A 431 -45.86 -27.55 1.71
C GLY A 431 -45.40 -28.51 2.82
N GLN A 432 -45.20 -29.79 2.50
CA GLN A 432 -44.57 -30.74 3.43
C GLN A 432 -43.15 -30.31 3.83
N ARG A 433 -42.48 -29.53 2.98
CA ARG A 433 -41.12 -29.01 3.19
C ARG A 433 -41.12 -27.50 3.00
N LEU A 434 -40.20 -26.82 3.68
CA LEU A 434 -39.97 -25.39 3.50
C LEU A 434 -38.91 -25.16 2.42
N ARG A 435 -39.23 -24.39 1.38
CA ARG A 435 -38.30 -24.13 0.26
C ARG A 435 -38.26 -22.65 -0.09
N LEU A 436 -37.06 -22.06 -0.22
CA LEU A 436 -36.91 -20.73 -0.83
C LEU A 436 -36.89 -20.92 -2.35
N VAL A 437 -37.95 -20.49 -3.01
CA VAL A 437 -38.13 -20.69 -4.45
C VAL A 437 -37.87 -19.44 -5.28
N SER A 438 -37.82 -18.28 -4.63
CA SER A 438 -37.53 -17.01 -5.30
C SER A 438 -36.80 -16.06 -4.39
N LEU A 439 -35.79 -15.38 -4.93
CA LEU A 439 -35.15 -14.23 -4.32
C LEU A 439 -34.87 -13.22 -5.43
N THR A 440 -35.47 -12.04 -5.37
CA THR A 440 -35.41 -11.04 -6.42
C THR A 440 -34.84 -9.75 -5.86
N ASN A 441 -33.76 -9.24 -6.46
CA ASN A 441 -33.26 -7.89 -6.24
C ASN A 441 -34.04 -6.93 -7.16
N THR A 442 -34.72 -5.93 -6.60
CA THR A 442 -35.58 -5.04 -7.37
C THR A 442 -34.82 -3.90 -8.04
N ILE A 443 -33.63 -3.54 -7.53
CA ILE A 443 -32.76 -2.49 -8.07
C ILE A 443 -32.24 -2.92 -9.44
N THR A 444 -31.73 -4.15 -9.52
CA THR A 444 -31.20 -4.76 -10.74
C THR A 444 -32.28 -5.52 -11.54
N ARG A 445 -33.45 -5.75 -10.94
CA ARG A 445 -34.52 -6.63 -11.45
C ARG A 445 -34.08 -8.08 -11.66
N THR A 446 -33.07 -8.51 -10.90
CA THR A 446 -32.48 -9.84 -11.02
C THR A 446 -33.24 -10.85 -10.18
N GLN A 447 -33.67 -11.96 -10.81
CA GLN A 447 -34.07 -13.16 -10.10
C GLN A 447 -32.82 -13.96 -9.72
N MET A 448 -32.45 -13.94 -8.45
CA MET A 448 -31.20 -14.55 -7.97
C MET A 448 -31.33 -16.05 -7.75
N VAL A 449 -32.47 -16.56 -7.26
CA VAL A 449 -32.66 -18.02 -7.18
C VAL A 449 -32.92 -18.58 -8.58
N ARG A 450 -31.90 -19.25 -9.14
CA ARG A 450 -31.93 -19.91 -10.47
C ARG A 450 -32.17 -21.41 -10.35
N GLN A 451 -31.69 -22.03 -9.27
CA GLN A 451 -31.86 -23.45 -8.99
C GLN A 451 -32.46 -23.66 -7.58
N PRO A 452 -33.79 -23.56 -7.43
CA PRO A 452 -34.46 -23.70 -6.13
C PRO A 452 -34.09 -24.99 -5.36
N ASP A 453 -33.87 -26.10 -6.07
CA ASP A 453 -33.51 -27.38 -5.46
C ASP A 453 -32.10 -27.42 -4.85
N SER A 454 -31.22 -26.51 -5.28
CA SER A 454 -29.88 -26.32 -4.72
C SER A 454 -29.88 -25.41 -3.48
N VAL A 455 -31.02 -24.79 -3.17
CA VAL A 455 -31.19 -23.92 -1.99
C VAL A 455 -31.68 -24.75 -0.81
N TRP A 456 -30.74 -25.21 0.01
CA TRP A 456 -31.03 -26.09 1.15
C TRP A 456 -31.50 -25.36 2.41
N LEU A 457 -31.40 -24.03 2.45
CA LEU A 457 -31.59 -23.15 3.62
C LEU A 457 -30.52 -23.36 4.69
N PHE A 458 -30.29 -24.60 5.08
CA PHE A 458 -29.19 -25.06 5.91
C PHE A 458 -28.83 -26.50 5.55
N TRP A 459 -27.64 -26.91 5.97
CA TRP A 459 -27.15 -28.26 5.78
C TRP A 459 -26.56 -28.80 7.07
N VAL A 460 -26.94 -30.03 7.45
CA VAL A 460 -26.40 -30.75 8.61
C VAL A 460 -25.72 -32.03 8.14
N MET A 461 -24.50 -32.26 8.58
CA MET A 461 -23.78 -33.53 8.39
C MET A 461 -23.68 -34.27 9.72
N VAL A 462 -24.20 -35.50 9.78
CA VAL A 462 -24.09 -36.40 10.93
C VAL A 462 -23.35 -37.66 10.49
N GLY A 463 -22.19 -37.91 11.08
CA GLY A 463 -21.23 -38.89 10.54
C GLY A 463 -20.85 -38.52 9.12
N GLU A 464 -21.13 -39.41 8.16
CA GLU A 464 -20.87 -39.20 6.72
C GLU A 464 -22.12 -38.77 5.94
N LYS A 465 -23.29 -38.67 6.59
CA LYS A 465 -24.56 -38.40 5.91
C LYS A 465 -24.95 -36.93 5.99
N ALA A 466 -25.29 -36.38 4.83
CA ALA A 466 -25.73 -35.00 4.65
C ALA A 466 -27.27 -34.90 4.59
N TYR A 467 -27.81 -33.95 5.35
CA TYR A 467 -29.24 -33.64 5.42
C TYR A 467 -29.49 -32.17 5.07
N ALA A 468 -30.34 -31.91 4.09
CA ALA A 468 -30.71 -30.59 3.61
C ALA A 468 -32.01 -30.11 4.27
N GLY A 469 -32.00 -28.90 4.82
CA GLY A 469 -33.16 -28.33 5.52
C GLY A 469 -34.41 -28.23 4.66
N SER A 470 -34.27 -27.94 3.36
CA SER A 470 -35.39 -27.78 2.43
C SER A 470 -35.90 -29.08 1.80
N ARG A 471 -35.18 -30.20 1.99
CA ARG A 471 -35.50 -31.50 1.39
C ARG A 471 -35.83 -32.57 2.42
N ASP A 472 -34.99 -32.69 3.44
CA ASP A 472 -35.00 -33.82 4.36
C ASP A 472 -35.75 -33.54 5.68
N PHE A 473 -35.95 -32.27 6.04
CA PHE A 473 -36.71 -31.88 7.23
C PHE A 473 -38.18 -31.58 6.91
N ASP A 474 -39.11 -32.19 7.64
CA ASP A 474 -40.55 -32.02 7.47
C ASP A 474 -40.99 -30.73 8.15
N LEU A 475 -41.80 -29.93 7.48
CA LEU A 475 -42.37 -28.70 8.04
C LEU A 475 -43.49 -29.08 9.01
N ALA A 476 -43.20 -28.97 10.30
CA ALA A 476 -44.14 -29.28 11.37
C ALA A 476 -45.10 -28.12 11.66
N SER A 477 -44.58 -26.89 11.68
CA SER A 477 -45.41 -25.70 11.86
C SER A 477 -44.77 -24.45 11.26
N ILE A 478 -45.60 -23.45 10.99
CA ILE A 478 -45.14 -22.13 10.55
C ILE A 478 -46.00 -21.04 11.17
N THR A 479 -45.35 -20.03 11.75
CA THR A 479 -45.99 -18.90 12.41
C THR A 479 -45.53 -17.60 11.75
N PRO A 480 -46.36 -16.97 10.90
CA PRO A 480 -46.05 -15.67 10.31
C PRO A 480 -45.99 -14.54 11.33
N THR A 481 -45.18 -13.52 11.04
CA THR A 481 -45.16 -12.22 11.73
C THR A 481 -45.41 -11.11 10.71
N GLU A 482 -45.46 -9.84 11.15
CA GLU A 482 -45.68 -8.71 10.24
C GLU A 482 -44.65 -8.62 9.11
N ALA A 483 -43.39 -8.90 9.41
CA ALA A 483 -42.26 -8.78 8.48
C ALA A 483 -41.54 -10.11 8.20
N GLY A 484 -42.02 -11.24 8.72
CA GLY A 484 -41.30 -12.51 8.65
C GLY A 484 -42.14 -13.73 8.98
N PHE A 485 -41.46 -14.81 9.36
CA PHE A 485 -42.05 -16.01 9.92
C PHE A 485 -41.04 -16.80 10.76
N THR A 486 -41.55 -17.67 11.61
CA THR A 486 -40.79 -18.75 12.28
C THR A 486 -41.34 -20.09 11.83
N ALA A 487 -40.47 -21.00 11.39
CA ALA A 487 -40.82 -22.34 10.94
C ALA A 487 -40.15 -23.40 11.82
N GLU A 488 -40.90 -24.43 12.19
CA GLU A 488 -40.39 -25.60 12.90
C GLU A 488 -40.26 -26.77 11.93
N LEU A 489 -39.05 -27.33 11.88
CA LEU A 489 -38.62 -28.32 10.91
C LEU A 489 -38.12 -29.57 11.66
N LEU A 490 -38.58 -30.76 11.28
CA LEU A 490 -38.28 -32.01 11.98
C LEU A 490 -37.59 -33.03 11.06
N LEU A 491 -36.56 -33.68 11.57
CA LEU A 491 -35.93 -34.84 10.93
C LEU A 491 -36.10 -36.04 11.85
N GLY A 492 -36.64 -37.14 11.32
CA GLY A 492 -36.91 -38.34 12.11
C GLY A 492 -35.63 -39.09 12.54
N GLU A 493 -34.67 -39.25 11.62
CA GLU A 493 -33.40 -39.93 11.91
C GLU A 493 -32.20 -39.29 11.17
N PRO A 494 -31.23 -38.71 11.90
CA PRO A 494 -31.21 -38.54 13.35
C PRO A 494 -32.33 -37.60 13.81
N ALA A 495 -32.82 -37.81 15.04
CA ALA A 495 -33.90 -37.04 15.62
C ALA A 495 -33.45 -35.59 15.87
N LEU A 496 -33.65 -34.71 14.88
CA LEU A 496 -33.26 -33.30 14.93
C LEU A 496 -34.47 -32.40 14.76
N ARG A 497 -34.47 -31.29 15.49
CA ARG A 497 -35.47 -30.22 15.38
C ARG A 497 -34.77 -28.91 15.06
N ALA A 498 -35.20 -28.23 14.00
CA ALA A 498 -34.70 -26.93 13.61
C ALA A 498 -35.81 -25.87 13.74
N VAL A 499 -35.47 -24.71 14.30
CA VAL A 499 -36.31 -23.52 14.31
C VAL A 499 -35.66 -22.49 13.40
N LEU A 500 -36.25 -22.29 12.23
CA LEU A 500 -35.78 -21.33 11.24
C LEU A 500 -36.60 -20.05 11.34
N ARG A 501 -35.92 -18.91 11.42
CA ARG A 501 -36.53 -17.58 11.40
C ARG A 501 -36.11 -16.85 10.14
N ALA A 502 -37.08 -16.31 9.41
CA ALA A 502 -36.83 -15.45 8.26
C ALA A 502 -37.58 -14.14 8.46
N THR A 503 -36.83 -13.03 8.53
CA THR A 503 -37.37 -11.70 8.75
C THR A 503 -36.86 -10.76 7.68
N MET A 504 -37.74 -10.00 7.07
CA MET A 504 -37.35 -8.89 6.22
C MET A 504 -37.10 -7.66 7.08
N GLU A 505 -35.95 -7.03 6.90
CA GLU A 505 -35.54 -5.79 7.56
C GLU A 505 -35.37 -4.67 6.51
N GLY A 506 -35.09 -3.45 6.95
CA GLY A 506 -34.87 -2.33 6.02
C GLY A 506 -33.70 -2.55 5.06
N GLU A 507 -32.67 -3.27 5.52
CA GLU A 507 -31.43 -3.53 4.75
C GLU A 507 -31.50 -4.81 3.92
N GLY A 508 -32.37 -5.77 4.25
CA GLY A 508 -32.46 -7.03 3.50
C GLY A 508 -33.16 -8.17 4.23
N LEU A 509 -32.92 -9.40 3.77
CA LEU A 509 -33.46 -10.62 4.37
C LEU A 509 -32.51 -11.13 5.47
N ARG A 510 -33.01 -11.21 6.69
CA ARG A 510 -32.32 -11.83 7.82
C ARG A 510 -32.80 -13.26 8.04
N LEU A 511 -31.86 -14.19 8.15
CA LEU A 511 -32.11 -15.59 8.47
C LEU A 511 -31.48 -15.93 9.83
N GLY A 512 -32.21 -16.66 10.67
CA GLY A 512 -31.71 -17.26 11.90
C GLY A 512 -32.06 -18.74 11.98
N LEU A 513 -31.21 -19.53 12.64
CA LEU A 513 -31.40 -20.96 12.83
C LEU A 513 -31.02 -21.36 14.26
N GLU A 514 -31.92 -22.05 14.94
CA GLU A 514 -31.64 -22.80 16.16
C GLU A 514 -31.80 -24.29 15.84
N LEU A 515 -30.79 -25.10 16.12
CA LEU A 515 -30.82 -26.55 15.88
C LEU A 515 -30.72 -27.30 17.21
N PHE A 516 -31.62 -28.24 17.43
CA PHE A 516 -31.74 -29.02 18.65
C PHE A 516 -31.61 -30.51 18.33
N ASN A 517 -30.89 -31.23 19.18
CA ASN A 517 -30.99 -32.68 19.26
C ASN A 517 -32.30 -33.04 19.96
N ALA A 518 -33.22 -33.68 19.24
CA ALA A 518 -34.50 -34.14 19.75
C ALA A 518 -34.49 -35.63 20.13
N GLY A 519 -33.35 -36.31 19.96
CA GLY A 519 -33.13 -37.70 20.37
C GLY A 519 -32.66 -37.84 21.82
N ALA A 520 -32.62 -39.08 22.30
CA ALA A 520 -32.12 -39.40 23.64
C ALA A 520 -30.58 -39.41 23.71
N ASP A 521 -29.92 -39.75 22.61
CA ASP A 521 -28.47 -39.89 22.55
C ASP A 521 -27.82 -38.61 22.01
N PRO A 522 -26.63 -38.21 22.50
CA PRO A 522 -25.86 -37.10 21.92
C PRO A 522 -25.57 -37.32 20.44
N VAL A 523 -25.62 -36.24 19.65
CA VAL A 523 -25.33 -36.26 18.21
C VAL A 523 -24.24 -35.24 17.90
N ASP A 524 -23.12 -35.73 17.37
CA ASP A 524 -22.09 -34.88 16.77
C ASP A 524 -22.48 -34.52 15.34
N PHE A 525 -22.40 -33.24 15.00
CA PHE A 525 -22.75 -32.77 13.67
C PHE A 525 -21.89 -31.61 13.18
N LYS A 526 -21.87 -31.41 11.87
CA LYS A 526 -21.40 -30.17 11.23
C LYS A 526 -22.60 -29.43 10.65
N LEU A 527 -22.59 -28.10 10.75
CA LEU A 527 -23.67 -27.24 10.26
C LEU A 527 -23.10 -26.20 9.29
N SER A 528 -23.82 -25.98 8.18
CA SER A 528 -23.66 -24.80 7.34
C SER A 528 -24.98 -24.05 7.27
N PHE A 529 -24.93 -22.76 7.61
CA PHE A 529 -26.08 -21.86 7.59
C PHE A 529 -25.65 -20.41 7.37
N PRO A 530 -26.33 -19.65 6.48
CA PRO A 530 -27.32 -20.14 5.52
C PRO A 530 -26.67 -20.90 4.36
N HIS A 531 -27.39 -21.85 3.75
CA HIS A 531 -26.93 -22.58 2.56
C HIS A 531 -27.75 -22.21 1.31
N LEU A 532 -27.17 -21.38 0.43
CA LEU A 532 -27.82 -20.79 -0.74
C LEU A 532 -27.04 -21.05 -2.05
N ALA A 533 -26.71 -22.31 -2.36
CA ALA A 533 -25.86 -22.65 -3.52
C ALA A 533 -26.52 -22.44 -4.91
N GLY A 534 -27.84 -22.25 -4.98
CA GLY A 534 -28.59 -22.10 -6.24
C GLY A 534 -28.81 -20.67 -6.72
N LEU A 535 -27.94 -19.75 -6.30
CA LEU A 535 -28.02 -18.33 -6.67
C LEU A 535 -27.24 -18.04 -7.97
N GLY A 536 -27.65 -17.01 -8.70
CA GLY A 536 -26.88 -16.42 -9.80
C GLY A 536 -27.35 -15.00 -10.08
N VAL A 537 -26.42 -14.07 -10.20
CA VAL A 537 -26.70 -12.64 -10.32
C VAL A 537 -26.72 -12.21 -11.80
N SER A 538 -25.76 -12.67 -12.60
CA SER A 538 -25.76 -12.49 -14.06
C SER A 538 -26.74 -13.43 -14.78
N GLU A 539 -26.83 -13.25 -16.10
CA GLU A 539 -27.38 -14.24 -17.03
C GLU A 539 -26.44 -15.42 -17.28
N GLN A 540 -25.13 -15.26 -17.03
CA GLN A 540 -24.12 -16.31 -17.16
C GLN A 540 -23.39 -16.47 -15.83
N PRO A 541 -23.88 -17.26 -14.86
CA PRO A 541 -23.30 -17.33 -13.51
C PRO A 541 -21.81 -17.71 -13.43
N ALA A 542 -21.21 -18.21 -14.51
CA ALA A 542 -19.77 -18.41 -14.62
C ALA A 542 -18.96 -17.12 -14.84
N GLU A 543 -19.63 -16.02 -15.15
CA GLU A 543 -19.09 -14.66 -15.26
C GLU A 543 -19.30 -13.87 -13.96
N ASP A 544 -19.99 -14.44 -12.95
CA ASP A 544 -20.18 -13.82 -11.65
C ASP A 544 -18.86 -13.84 -10.85
N TYR A 545 -18.53 -12.73 -10.20
CA TYR A 545 -17.37 -12.62 -9.31
C TYR A 545 -17.78 -12.79 -7.85
N TYR A 546 -16.98 -13.57 -7.13
CA TYR A 546 -17.10 -13.74 -5.69
C TYR A 546 -16.10 -12.82 -4.97
N PHE A 547 -16.52 -12.16 -3.89
CA PHE A 547 -15.65 -11.41 -2.99
C PHE A 547 -15.61 -11.91 -1.55
N PHE A 548 -14.41 -11.88 -0.96
CA PHE A 548 -14.14 -12.17 0.44
C PHE A 548 -13.34 -11.01 1.04
N PRO A 549 -13.81 -10.37 2.13
CA PRO A 549 -13.22 -9.15 2.67
C PRO A 549 -11.95 -9.43 3.50
N TRP A 550 -10.89 -9.92 2.85
CA TRP A 550 -9.59 -10.17 3.47
C TRP A 550 -8.47 -9.45 2.75
N GLY A 551 -7.56 -8.82 3.51
CA GLY A 551 -6.34 -8.20 2.97
C GLY A 551 -6.58 -7.18 1.85
N GLY A 552 -7.68 -6.42 1.93
CA GLY A 552 -8.10 -5.48 0.89
C GLY A 552 -9.17 -6.01 -0.07
N GLY A 553 -9.54 -7.28 0.02
CA GLY A 553 -10.58 -7.92 -0.78
C GLY A 553 -9.99 -8.95 -1.73
N VAL A 554 -10.46 -10.19 -1.61
CA VAL A 554 -10.16 -11.27 -2.56
C VAL A 554 -11.32 -11.37 -3.52
N PHE A 555 -11.08 -11.09 -4.80
CA PHE A 555 -12.04 -11.36 -5.87
C PHE A 555 -11.67 -12.65 -6.56
N SER A 556 -12.67 -13.48 -6.85
CA SER A 556 -12.50 -14.76 -7.52
C SER A 556 -13.57 -14.90 -8.60
N ASP A 557 -13.17 -15.33 -9.80
CA ASP A 557 -14.08 -15.66 -10.90
C ASP A 557 -14.75 -17.05 -10.73
N SER A 558 -14.47 -17.69 -9.60
CA SER A 558 -14.90 -19.04 -9.28
C SER A 558 -15.15 -19.20 -7.78
N PRO A 559 -16.05 -20.10 -7.35
CA PRO A 559 -16.23 -20.39 -5.94
C PRO A 559 -14.92 -20.90 -5.34
N ALA A 560 -14.40 -20.18 -4.35
CA ALA A 560 -13.23 -20.61 -3.58
C ALA A 560 -13.63 -20.94 -2.14
N ILE A 561 -12.94 -21.92 -1.56
CA ILE A 561 -13.01 -22.22 -0.13
C ILE A 561 -11.77 -21.63 0.51
N ILE A 562 -11.95 -20.65 1.39
CA ILE A 562 -10.86 -19.97 2.07
C ILE A 562 -10.80 -20.45 3.52
N ARG A 563 -9.65 -21.01 3.93
CA ARG A 563 -9.39 -21.41 5.32
C ARG A 563 -8.69 -20.28 6.07
N ARG A 564 -9.43 -19.57 6.91
CA ARG A 564 -8.95 -18.42 7.70
C ARG A 564 -9.68 -18.30 9.03
N GLY A 565 -9.15 -17.45 9.93
CA GLY A 565 -9.80 -17.16 11.20
C GLY A 565 -10.66 -15.90 11.17
N TYR A 566 -11.77 -15.90 11.91
CA TYR A 566 -12.55 -14.69 12.26
C TYR A 566 -12.87 -14.77 13.75
N GLY A 567 -12.25 -13.89 14.54
CA GLY A 567 -12.26 -13.99 16.01
C GLY A 567 -11.68 -15.33 16.48
N ASP A 568 -10.37 -15.39 16.71
CA ASP A 568 -9.61 -16.48 17.37
C ASP A 568 -9.84 -17.95 16.94
N HIS A 569 -10.64 -18.21 15.89
CA HIS A 569 -11.03 -19.56 15.46
C HIS A 569 -10.89 -19.74 13.95
N GLU A 570 -10.25 -20.84 13.52
CA GLU A 570 -10.24 -21.25 12.11
C GLU A 570 -11.64 -21.64 11.64
N ALA A 571 -12.09 -21.04 10.53
CA ALA A 571 -13.33 -21.38 9.86
C ALA A 571 -13.12 -21.49 8.34
N LEU A 572 -14.03 -22.21 7.68
CA LEU A 572 -14.11 -22.28 6.22
C LEU A 572 -15.10 -21.23 5.76
N TYR A 573 -14.64 -20.31 4.91
CA TYR A 573 -15.48 -19.30 4.28
C TYR A 573 -15.70 -19.65 2.82
N GLN A 574 -16.95 -19.54 2.38
CA GLN A 574 -17.28 -19.46 0.96
C GLN A 574 -17.34 -17.98 0.58
N VAL A 575 -16.63 -17.64 -0.49
CA VAL A 575 -16.57 -16.28 -1.05
C VAL A 575 -17.99 -15.84 -1.48
N MET A 576 -18.40 -14.61 -1.17
CA MET A 576 -19.76 -14.11 -1.44
C MET A 576 -19.89 -13.63 -2.88
N ASP A 577 -20.88 -14.10 -3.63
CA ASP A 577 -21.18 -13.60 -4.99
C ASP A 577 -21.54 -12.11 -4.95
N LEU A 578 -20.84 -11.29 -5.73
CA LEU A 578 -20.91 -9.83 -5.59
C LEU A 578 -21.15 -9.06 -6.88
N TYR A 579 -20.86 -9.58 -8.08
CA TYR A 579 -21.07 -8.81 -9.31
C TYR A 579 -21.26 -9.66 -10.56
N SER A 580 -22.18 -9.20 -11.42
CA SER A 580 -22.27 -9.47 -12.87
C SER A 580 -21.97 -8.22 -13.68
#